data_AF-A0A497IEB3-F1
#
_entry.id   AF-A0A497IEB3-F1
#
_cell.length_a   1.000
_cell.length_b   1.000
_cell.length_c   1.000
_cell.angle_alpha   90.00
_cell.angle_beta   90.00
_cell.angle_gamma   90.00
#
_symmetry.space_group_name_H-M   'P 1'
#
loop_
_entity.id
_entity.type
_entity.pdbx_description
1 polymer ?
#
loop_
_entity_poly.entity_id
_entity_poly.type
_entity_poly.pdbx_seq_one_letter_code
_entity_poly.pdbx_strand_id
1 'polypeptide(L)'
;MKFPALLLLMLSLASLASASATQLETSSSLESPQIYGGAVLFTCTYSDASGAPIPEAKCSVIIDGRRNTATGQGADFTYGEILGVGRHSWYCSCSSPSTIAQESPPQVHIVLPSQSSSEVATAIMEAEEQLEAAKAMGLDTSDAELALEEAKAALEQGDFELANTLLSNEDLFSKEQESDRISDLGLLLIPMLLLGLLVLFVLLFILRK
;
A
#
# COMPACT_ATOMS: atom_id res chain seq x y z
N MET A 1 59.60 19.65 66.48
CA MET A 1 58.17 19.45 66.76
C MET A 1 57.48 18.99 65.49
N LYS A 2 56.80 17.82 65.54
CA LYS A 2 55.66 17.34 64.73
C LYS A 2 55.78 17.14 63.19
N PHE A 3 55.89 15.86 62.81
CA PHE A 3 55.07 15.23 61.75
C PHE A 3 53.83 14.59 62.42
N PRO A 4 52.75 14.12 61.75
CA PRO A 4 52.22 14.28 60.37
C PRO A 4 50.67 14.51 60.38
N ALA A 5 49.95 14.16 59.29
CA ALA A 5 48.50 13.98 59.15
C ALA A 5 47.71 15.12 58.48
N LEU A 6 47.70 15.11 57.14
CA LEU A 6 46.46 15.36 56.39
C LEU A 6 46.50 14.58 55.06
N LEU A 7 46.77 13.28 55.18
CA LEU A 7 46.38 12.26 54.21
C LEU A 7 45.14 11.60 54.81
N LEU A 8 44.07 11.45 54.02
CA LEU A 8 42.75 10.85 54.33
C LEU A 8 41.75 11.67 55.17
N LEU A 9 40.90 12.42 54.47
CA LEU A 9 39.45 12.30 54.58
C LEU A 9 38.92 12.46 53.12
N MET A 10 38.73 11.40 52.34
CA MET A 10 37.59 10.48 52.42
C MET A 10 36.32 11.23 52.81
N LEU A 11 35.53 11.66 51.83
CA LEU A 11 34.36 10.89 51.38
C LEU A 11 33.64 11.70 50.30
N SER A 12 33.71 11.20 49.06
CA SER A 12 32.80 11.61 48.01
C SER A 12 31.37 11.22 48.42
N LEU A 13 30.63 12.15 49.03
CA LEU A 13 29.17 12.09 49.07
C LEU A 13 28.61 13.11 48.08
N ALA A 14 28.99 12.97 46.81
CA ALA A 14 27.99 13.14 45.78
C ALA A 14 27.28 11.79 45.72
N SER A 15 26.25 11.60 46.55
CA SER A 15 25.24 10.61 46.23
C SER A 15 24.58 11.10 44.94
N LEU A 16 25.19 10.77 43.80
CA LEU A 16 24.44 10.67 42.58
C LEU A 16 23.42 9.58 42.86
N ALA A 17 22.20 9.99 43.21
CA ALA A 17 21.06 9.21 42.82
C ALA A 17 21.21 9.09 41.30
N SER A 18 21.76 7.98 40.83
CA SER A 18 21.62 7.56 39.46
C SER A 18 20.13 7.32 39.27
N ALA A 19 19.38 8.39 38.99
CA ALA A 19 18.16 8.25 38.24
C ALA A 19 18.57 7.43 37.02
N SER A 20 18.15 6.17 36.99
CA SER A 20 18.49 5.28 35.89
C SER A 20 17.84 5.90 34.67
N ALA A 21 18.64 6.59 33.85
CA ALA A 21 18.14 7.26 32.68
C ALA A 21 17.61 6.17 31.75
N THR A 22 16.34 6.25 31.39
CA THR A 22 15.75 5.34 30.42
C THR A 22 15.94 5.89 29.03
N GLN A 23 16.13 5.01 28.06
CA GLN A 23 16.30 5.31 26.64
C GLN A 23 15.11 4.75 25.87
N LEU A 24 14.59 5.55 24.94
CA LEU A 24 13.50 5.15 24.05
C LEU A 24 13.90 5.48 22.62
N GLU A 25 14.15 4.44 21.83
CA GLU A 25 14.46 4.53 20.41
C GLU A 25 13.30 4.00 19.57
N THR A 26 13.22 4.48 18.33
CA THR A 26 12.11 4.15 17.43
C THR A 26 12.61 3.88 16.03
N SER A 27 12.06 2.86 15.38
CA SER A 27 12.33 2.56 13.96
C SER A 27 11.07 2.05 13.24
N SER A 28 11.06 2.16 11.92
CA SER A 28 10.06 1.55 11.04
C SER A 28 10.71 0.52 10.13
N SER A 29 10.02 -0.58 9.82
CA SER A 29 10.54 -1.62 8.93
C SER A 29 10.58 -1.22 7.46
N LEU A 30 9.78 -0.22 7.07
CA LEU A 30 9.73 0.33 5.74
C LEU A 30 10.25 1.76 5.78
N GLU A 31 10.98 2.14 4.74
CA GLU A 31 11.43 3.51 4.56
C GLU A 31 10.25 4.42 4.18
N SER A 32 10.34 5.69 4.58
CA SER A 32 9.40 6.72 4.17
C SER A 32 10.07 7.63 3.14
N PRO A 33 9.44 7.93 1.99
CA PRO A 33 8.08 7.52 1.58
C PRO A 33 8.00 6.06 1.12
N GLN A 34 6.84 5.43 1.33
CA GLN A 34 6.52 4.09 0.81
C GLN A 34 5.36 4.11 -0.18
N ILE A 35 5.24 3.08 -1.01
CA ILE A 35 4.04 2.84 -1.82
C ILE A 35 2.98 2.10 -0.97
N TYR A 36 1.70 2.45 -1.15
CA TYR A 36 0.58 1.78 -0.49
C TYR A 36 0.56 0.26 -0.74
N GLY A 37 0.11 -0.50 0.26
CA GLY A 37 -0.06 -1.96 0.20
C GLY A 37 0.88 -2.75 1.11
N GLY A 38 1.94 -2.13 1.63
CA GLY A 38 2.84 -2.74 2.61
C GLY A 38 2.41 -2.48 4.07
N ALA A 39 2.43 -3.52 4.90
CA ALA A 39 2.31 -3.35 6.35
C ALA A 39 3.62 -2.79 6.93
N VAL A 40 3.53 -1.65 7.61
CA VAL A 40 4.66 -1.03 8.31
C VAL A 40 4.73 -1.64 9.71
N LEU A 41 5.90 -2.14 10.10
CA LEU A 41 6.19 -2.51 11.48
C LEU A 41 6.88 -1.34 12.17
N PHE A 42 6.21 -0.78 13.17
CA PHE A 42 6.76 0.25 14.05
C PHE A 42 7.38 -0.43 15.27
N THR A 43 8.64 -0.13 15.55
CA THR A 43 9.40 -0.72 16.65
C THR A 43 9.77 0.37 17.65
N CYS A 44 9.46 0.11 18.92
CA CYS A 44 9.87 0.88 20.08
C CYS A 44 10.89 0.07 20.87
N THR A 45 12.10 0.58 21.04
CA THR A 45 13.13 -0.03 21.88
C THR A 45 13.23 0.76 23.18
N TYR A 46 12.81 0.16 24.29
CA TYR A 46 12.76 0.79 25.61
C TYR A 46 13.66 0.05 26.61
N SER A 47 14.75 0.71 26.99
CA SER A 47 15.80 0.13 27.84
C SER A 47 16.29 1.12 28.90
N ASP A 48 17.04 0.63 29.88
CA ASP A 48 17.81 1.51 30.75
C ASP A 48 19.05 2.07 30.04
N ALA A 49 19.80 2.94 30.72
CA ALA A 49 21.02 3.56 30.19
C ALA A 49 22.15 2.56 29.87
N SER A 50 22.07 1.33 30.37
CA SER A 50 23.01 0.25 30.06
C SER A 50 22.56 -0.60 28.86
N GLY A 51 21.39 -0.30 28.30
CA GLY A 51 20.76 -1.08 27.23
C GLY A 51 20.02 -2.31 27.73
N ALA A 52 19.84 -2.48 29.04
CA ALA A 52 19.12 -3.62 29.59
C ALA A 52 17.59 -3.40 29.49
N PRO A 53 16.82 -4.46 29.24
CA PRO A 53 15.37 -4.36 29.12
C PRO A 53 14.76 -3.96 30.46
N ILE A 54 13.80 -3.04 30.42
CA ILE A 54 13.09 -2.59 31.61
C ILE A 54 12.03 -3.64 31.99
N PRO A 55 12.07 -4.21 33.21
CA PRO A 55 11.08 -5.19 33.64
C PRO A 55 9.66 -4.64 33.60
N GLU A 56 8.71 -5.47 33.17
CA GLU A 56 7.27 -5.14 33.11
C GLU A 56 6.95 -3.91 32.25
N ALA A 57 7.86 -3.51 31.36
CA ALA A 57 7.63 -2.44 30.42
C ALA A 57 6.45 -2.76 29.49
N LYS A 58 5.63 -1.74 29.24
CA LYS A 58 4.54 -1.76 28.28
C LYS A 58 4.71 -0.59 27.34
N CYS A 59 4.69 -0.86 26.05
CA CYS A 59 4.77 0.16 25.01
C CYS A 59 3.51 0.20 24.18
N SER A 60 3.21 1.39 23.67
CA SER A 60 2.19 1.63 22.67
C SER A 60 2.79 2.42 21.52
N VAL A 61 2.38 2.10 20.30
CA VAL A 61 2.63 2.92 19.12
C VAL A 61 1.39 3.78 18.90
N ILE A 62 1.56 5.10 18.90
CA ILE A 62 0.48 6.04 18.61
C ILE A 62 0.63 6.44 17.15
N ILE A 63 -0.43 6.24 16.36
CA ILE A 63 -0.48 6.61 14.93
C ILE A 63 -1.67 7.55 14.75
N ASP A 64 -1.43 8.76 14.29
CA ASP A 64 -2.44 9.82 14.08
C ASP A 64 -3.35 10.03 15.30
N GLY A 65 -2.78 9.92 16.50
CA GLY A 65 -3.50 10.05 17.78
C GLY A 65 -4.20 8.78 18.26
N ARG A 66 -4.27 7.72 17.43
CA ARG A 66 -4.81 6.41 17.84
C ARG A 66 -3.74 5.58 18.53
N ARG A 67 -4.01 5.16 19.76
CA ARG A 67 -3.10 4.34 20.58
C ARG A 67 -3.25 2.86 20.23
N ASN A 68 -2.17 2.25 19.78
CA ASN A 68 -2.10 0.82 19.48
C ASN A 68 -1.15 0.12 20.45
N THR A 69 -1.57 -1.00 21.01
CA THR A 69 -0.72 -1.75 21.95
C THR A 69 0.37 -2.49 21.18
N ALA A 70 1.64 -2.22 21.50
CA ALA A 70 2.76 -2.90 20.89
C ALA A 70 3.07 -4.21 21.63
N THR A 71 3.47 -5.22 20.87
CA THR A 71 3.81 -6.56 21.39
C THR A 71 5.28 -6.84 21.16
N GLY A 72 5.94 -7.41 22.16
CA GLY A 72 7.34 -7.77 22.07
C GLY A 72 7.90 -8.32 23.37
N GLN A 73 9.17 -8.67 23.37
CA GLN A 73 9.88 -9.22 24.53
C GLN A 73 11.21 -8.50 24.72
N GLY A 74 11.64 -8.37 25.97
CA GLY A 74 12.85 -7.64 26.29
C GLY A 74 12.66 -6.14 26.12
N ALA A 75 13.54 -5.50 25.35
CA ALA A 75 13.51 -4.06 25.12
C ALA A 75 12.67 -3.67 23.90
N ASP A 76 12.41 -4.61 22.98
CA ASP A 76 11.78 -4.31 21.69
C ASP A 76 10.28 -4.62 21.69
N PHE A 77 9.48 -3.63 21.30
CA PHE A 77 8.03 -3.71 21.19
C PHE A 77 7.59 -3.28 19.80
N THR A 78 6.77 -4.09 19.14
CA THR A 78 6.39 -3.88 17.74
C THR A 78 4.89 -3.79 17.55
N TYR A 79 4.46 -2.98 16.59
CA TYR A 79 3.08 -2.95 16.11
C TYR A 79 3.07 -2.81 14.59
N GLY A 80 2.29 -3.67 13.92
CA GLY A 80 2.20 -3.71 12.46
C GLY A 80 0.86 -3.22 11.95
N GLU A 81 0.87 -2.34 10.96
CA GLU A 81 -0.36 -1.86 10.31
C GLU A 81 -0.12 -1.44 8.85
N ILE A 82 -1.11 -1.69 8.00
CA ILE A 82 -1.16 -1.10 6.65
C ILE A 82 -1.74 0.31 6.80
N LEU A 83 -0.91 1.31 6.52
CA LEU A 83 -1.33 2.72 6.55
C LEU A 83 -2.05 3.10 5.25
N GLY A 84 -3.08 3.93 5.37
CA GLY A 84 -3.73 4.57 4.22
C GLY A 84 -2.79 5.46 3.41
N VAL A 85 -3.21 5.89 2.23
CA VAL A 85 -2.46 6.89 1.46
C VAL A 85 -2.48 8.22 2.20
N GLY A 86 -1.32 8.85 2.34
CA GLY A 86 -1.20 10.15 2.98
C GLY A 86 0.01 10.28 3.90
N ARG A 87 -0.04 11.30 4.76
CA ARG A 87 1.00 11.61 5.73
C ARG A 87 0.50 11.20 7.12
N HIS A 88 1.22 10.28 7.75
CA HIS A 88 0.90 9.76 9.07
C HIS A 88 1.95 10.22 10.08
N SER A 89 1.50 10.67 11.26
CA SER A 89 2.40 10.97 12.37
C SER A 89 2.36 9.83 13.38
N TRP A 90 3.53 9.39 13.85
CA TRP A 90 3.60 8.33 14.83
C TRP A 90 4.68 8.56 15.89
N TYR A 91 4.50 7.98 17.06
CA TYR A 91 5.49 7.97 18.14
C TYR A 91 5.26 6.79 19.07
N CYS A 92 6.29 6.47 19.86
CA CYS A 92 6.22 5.45 20.90
C CYS A 92 5.93 6.08 22.26
N SER A 93 5.10 5.41 23.06
CA SER A 93 4.83 5.76 24.45
C SER A 93 5.01 4.50 25.30
N CYS A 94 6.00 4.50 26.18
CA CYS A 94 6.38 3.36 27.00
C CYS A 94 6.36 3.70 28.48
N SER A 95 5.92 2.75 29.31
CA SER A 95 5.92 2.91 30.77
C SER A 95 6.17 1.58 31.48
N SER A 96 6.74 1.65 32.68
CA SER A 96 6.90 0.53 33.61
C SER A 96 6.53 1.03 35.01
N PRO A 97 6.07 0.16 35.94
CA PRO A 97 5.85 0.54 37.34
C PRO A 97 7.10 1.11 38.03
N SER A 98 8.29 0.78 37.51
CA SER A 98 9.58 1.16 38.10
C SER A 98 10.17 2.46 37.52
N THR A 99 9.59 3.01 36.45
CA THR A 99 10.13 4.17 35.73
C THR A 99 9.04 5.18 35.37
N ILE A 100 9.45 6.43 35.10
CA ILE A 100 8.53 7.45 34.57
C ILE A 100 8.21 7.10 33.11
N ALA A 101 6.97 7.30 32.68
CA ALA A 101 6.58 7.13 31.29
C ALA A 101 7.46 7.98 30.36
N GLN A 102 7.89 7.40 29.25
CA GLN A 102 8.64 8.09 28.20
C GLN A 102 7.90 8.05 26.89
N GLU A 103 8.04 9.14 26.14
CA GLU A 103 7.51 9.27 24.79
C GLU A 103 8.63 9.68 23.85
N SER A 104 8.66 9.06 22.67
CA SER A 104 9.60 9.46 21.62
C SER A 104 9.10 10.75 20.96
N PRO A 105 9.99 11.52 20.31
CA PRO A 105 9.57 12.58 19.41
C PRO A 105 8.65 12.02 18.30
N PRO A 106 7.68 12.82 17.81
CA PRO A 106 6.84 12.42 16.69
C PRO A 106 7.64 12.29 15.41
N GLN A 107 7.50 11.14 14.76
CA GLN A 107 8.00 10.83 13.44
C GLN A 107 6.88 10.97 12.40
N VAL A 108 7.27 11.04 11.12
CA VAL A 108 6.35 11.14 9.98
C VAL A 108 6.63 10.01 9.02
N HIS A 109 5.60 9.23 8.70
CA HIS A 109 5.63 8.20 7.67
C HIS A 109 4.72 8.64 6.51
N ILE A 110 5.25 8.66 5.29
CA ILE A 110 4.49 9.07 4.11
C ILE A 110 4.18 7.84 3.27
N VAL A 111 2.90 7.66 2.93
CA VAL A 111 2.43 6.61 2.04
C VAL A 111 1.92 7.28 0.76
N LEU A 112 2.55 6.92 -0.34
CA LEU A 112 2.19 7.35 -1.68
C LEU A 112 1.19 6.36 -2.29
N PRO A 113 0.28 6.85 -3.15
CA PRO A 113 -0.51 5.98 -4.00
C PRO A 113 0.38 5.05 -4.83
N SER A 114 -0.08 3.84 -5.13
CA SER A 114 0.60 2.99 -6.11
C SER A 114 0.48 3.64 -7.50
N GLN A 115 1.49 3.48 -8.36
CA GLN A 115 1.40 4.02 -9.73
C GLN A 115 0.18 3.44 -10.46
N SER A 116 -0.15 2.17 -10.19
CA SER A 116 -1.39 1.53 -10.64
C SER A 116 -2.64 2.25 -10.13
N SER A 117 -2.68 2.80 -8.92
CA SER A 117 -3.85 3.55 -8.45
C SER A 117 -4.05 4.86 -9.21
N SER A 118 -2.96 5.54 -9.59
CA SER A 118 -3.04 6.75 -10.41
C SER A 118 -3.47 6.44 -11.84
N GLU A 119 -2.97 5.35 -12.42
CA GLU A 119 -3.35 4.89 -13.76
C GLU A 119 -4.81 4.44 -13.80
N VAL A 120 -5.23 3.65 -12.81
CA VAL A 120 -6.63 3.20 -12.65
C VAL A 120 -7.57 4.39 -12.43
N ALA A 121 -7.19 5.38 -11.62
CA ALA A 121 -8.02 6.57 -11.43
C ALA A 121 -8.23 7.36 -12.73
N THR A 122 -7.17 7.52 -13.54
CA THR A 122 -7.28 8.13 -14.87
C THR A 122 -8.15 7.29 -15.80
N ALA A 123 -7.94 5.97 -15.82
CA ALA A 123 -8.73 5.05 -16.65
C ALA A 123 -10.22 5.05 -16.29
N ILE A 124 -10.57 5.20 -15.01
CA ILE A 124 -11.97 5.37 -14.57
C ILE A 124 -12.57 6.66 -15.13
N MET A 125 -11.84 7.78 -15.08
CA MET A 125 -12.31 9.05 -15.64
C MET A 125 -12.53 8.94 -17.16
N GLU A 126 -11.62 8.30 -17.87
CA GLU A 126 -11.76 8.07 -19.32
C GLU A 126 -12.95 7.14 -19.64
N ALA A 127 -13.15 6.09 -18.84
CA ALA A 127 -14.28 5.18 -19.00
C ALA A 127 -15.63 5.88 -18.74
N GLU A 128 -15.72 6.75 -17.74
CA GLU A 128 -16.91 7.58 -17.48
C GLU A 128 -17.25 8.48 -18.69
N GLU A 129 -16.24 9.14 -19.26
CA GLU A 129 -16.42 10.00 -20.43
C GLU A 129 -16.93 9.21 -21.65
N GLN A 130 -16.35 8.04 -21.91
CA GLN A 130 -16.77 7.16 -23.00
C GLN A 130 -18.20 6.64 -22.80
N LEU A 131 -18.58 6.35 -21.56
CA LEU A 131 -19.90 5.84 -21.23
C LEU A 131 -20.98 6.92 -21.43
N GLU A 132 -20.71 8.16 -21.04
CA GLU A 132 -21.60 9.30 -21.33
C GLU A 132 -21.73 9.57 -22.83
N ALA A 133 -20.64 9.43 -23.59
CA ALA A 133 -20.68 9.52 -25.05
C ALA A 133 -21.53 8.40 -25.67
N ALA A 134 -21.39 7.16 -25.19
CA ALA A 134 -22.16 6.00 -25.66
C ALA A 134 -23.66 6.15 -25.34
N LYS A 135 -24.00 6.64 -24.15
CA LYS A 135 -25.38 6.99 -23.77
C LYS A 135 -25.98 8.06 -24.68
N ALA A 136 -25.20 9.10 -24.99
CA ALA A 136 -25.63 10.17 -25.90
C ALA A 136 -25.92 9.64 -27.32
N MET A 137 -25.27 8.55 -27.72
CA MET A 137 -25.51 7.83 -28.98
C MET A 137 -26.64 6.80 -28.90
N GLY A 138 -27.26 6.60 -27.74
CA GLY A 138 -28.34 5.63 -27.53
C GLY A 138 -27.87 4.17 -27.51
N LEU A 139 -26.60 3.92 -27.22
CA LEU A 139 -26.05 2.57 -27.05
C LEU A 139 -26.45 2.01 -25.67
N ASP A 140 -26.63 0.69 -25.59
CA ASP A 140 -26.77 0.00 -24.30
C ASP A 140 -25.41 -0.01 -23.59
N THR A 141 -25.38 0.53 -22.39
CA THR A 141 -24.16 0.67 -21.57
C THR A 141 -24.26 -0.10 -20.26
N SER A 142 -25.31 -0.90 -20.06
CA SER A 142 -25.61 -1.53 -18.76
C SER A 142 -24.43 -2.37 -18.21
N ASP A 143 -23.78 -3.15 -19.07
CA ASP A 143 -22.62 -3.97 -18.70
C ASP A 143 -21.37 -3.12 -18.44
N ALA A 144 -21.21 -2.03 -19.19
CA ALA A 144 -20.12 -1.08 -19.02
C ALA A 144 -20.22 -0.31 -17.69
N GLU A 145 -21.45 0.05 -17.30
CA GLU A 145 -21.73 0.71 -16.02
C GLU A 145 -21.43 -0.21 -14.84
N LEU A 146 -21.82 -1.49 -14.95
CA LEU A 146 -21.58 -2.48 -13.90
C LEU A 146 -20.09 -2.68 -13.66
N ALA A 147 -19.29 -2.89 -14.73
CA ALA A 147 -17.85 -3.09 -14.55
C ALA A 147 -17.13 -1.82 -14.07
N LEU A 148 -17.61 -0.64 -14.46
CA LEU A 148 -17.08 0.63 -13.97
C LEU A 148 -17.36 0.82 -12.47
N GLU A 149 -18.55 0.42 -12.00
CA GLU A 149 -18.89 0.42 -10.57
C GLU A 149 -18.02 -0.58 -9.79
N GLU A 150 -17.82 -1.78 -10.32
CA GLU A 150 -16.93 -2.78 -9.73
C GLU A 150 -15.46 -2.32 -9.70
N ALA A 151 -14.98 -1.65 -10.76
CA ALA A 151 -13.62 -1.12 -10.83
C ALA A 151 -13.39 0.00 -9.81
N LYS A 152 -14.39 0.87 -9.61
CA LYS A 152 -14.37 1.89 -8.54
C LYS A 152 -14.36 1.27 -7.15
N ALA A 153 -15.18 0.26 -6.93
CA ALA A 153 -15.22 -0.47 -5.65
C ALA A 153 -13.89 -1.18 -5.37
N ALA A 154 -13.25 -1.76 -6.39
CA ALA A 154 -11.92 -2.37 -6.28
C ALA A 154 -10.84 -1.32 -5.98
N LEU A 155 -10.89 -0.15 -6.64
CA LEU A 155 -10.00 0.99 -6.35
C LEU A 155 -10.14 1.47 -4.90
N GLU A 156 -11.38 1.61 -4.39
CA GLU A 156 -11.65 2.01 -2.99
C GLU A 156 -11.13 0.98 -1.98
N GLN A 157 -11.18 -0.30 -2.34
CA GLN A 157 -10.63 -1.40 -1.53
C GLN A 157 -9.10 -1.52 -1.64
N GLY A 158 -8.47 -0.75 -2.52
CA GLY A 158 -7.04 -0.81 -2.78
C GLY A 158 -6.61 -2.02 -3.64
N ASP A 159 -7.57 -2.70 -4.28
CA ASP A 159 -7.33 -3.80 -5.22
C ASP A 159 -7.17 -3.26 -6.65
N PHE A 160 -5.99 -2.69 -6.91
CA PHE A 160 -5.69 -2.05 -8.19
C PHE A 160 -5.55 -3.04 -9.35
N GLU A 161 -5.20 -4.29 -9.08
CA GLU A 161 -5.06 -5.34 -10.11
C GLU A 161 -6.44 -5.74 -10.64
N LEU A 162 -7.40 -5.95 -9.72
CA LEU A 162 -8.79 -6.18 -10.09
C LEU A 162 -9.38 -4.98 -10.81
N ALA A 163 -9.19 -3.76 -10.29
CA ALA A 163 -9.70 -2.54 -10.92
C ALA A 163 -9.15 -2.37 -12.36
N ASN A 164 -7.85 -2.62 -12.56
CA ASN A 164 -7.25 -2.53 -13.89
C ASN A 164 -7.76 -3.62 -14.84
N THR A 165 -7.98 -4.84 -14.34
CA THR A 165 -8.55 -5.95 -15.13
C THR A 165 -9.97 -5.63 -15.58
N LEU A 166 -10.79 -5.09 -14.69
CA LEU A 166 -12.17 -4.69 -14.99
C LEU A 166 -12.21 -3.59 -16.07
N LEU A 167 -11.31 -2.61 -16.00
CA LEU A 167 -11.21 -1.53 -16.99
C LEU A 167 -10.55 -1.96 -18.31
N SER A 168 -9.66 -2.95 -18.27
CA SER A 168 -8.93 -3.44 -19.45
C SER A 168 -9.73 -4.45 -20.28
N ASN A 169 -10.90 -4.90 -19.80
CA ASN A 169 -11.78 -5.78 -20.57
C ASN A 169 -12.43 -4.98 -21.72
N GLU A 170 -11.79 -5.00 -22.88
CA GLU A 170 -12.24 -4.44 -24.17
C GLU A 170 -13.63 -4.97 -24.62
N ASP A 171 -14.12 -6.03 -23.98
CA ASP A 171 -15.45 -6.61 -24.15
C ASP A 171 -16.60 -5.71 -23.64
N LEU A 172 -16.30 -4.64 -22.88
CA LEU A 172 -17.31 -3.73 -22.30
C LEU A 172 -18.18 -3.00 -23.34
N PHE A 173 -17.70 -2.89 -24.58
CA PHE A 173 -18.43 -2.27 -25.70
C PHE A 173 -18.66 -3.23 -26.87
N SER A 174 -18.30 -4.51 -26.72
CA SER A 174 -18.32 -5.47 -27.81
C SER A 174 -18.86 -6.83 -27.38
N LYS A 175 -20.17 -6.92 -27.15
CA LYS A 175 -20.90 -8.14 -27.46
C LYS A 175 -22.17 -7.83 -28.24
N GLU A 176 -22.07 -8.00 -29.56
CA GLU A 176 -23.17 -8.53 -30.35
C GLU A 176 -23.66 -9.81 -29.66
N GLN A 177 -24.78 -9.71 -28.96
CA GLN A 177 -25.56 -10.85 -28.53
C GLN A 177 -26.32 -11.38 -29.75
N GLU A 178 -25.63 -11.93 -30.76
CA GLU A 178 -26.24 -12.84 -31.74
C GLU A 178 -26.40 -14.22 -31.09
N SER A 179 -27.34 -14.27 -30.15
CA SER A 179 -28.01 -15.50 -29.75
C SER A 179 -29.02 -15.88 -30.83
N ASP A 180 -28.56 -16.35 -31.99
CA ASP A 180 -29.30 -17.36 -32.74
C ASP A 180 -28.48 -17.99 -33.86
N ARG A 181 -28.68 -19.31 -34.04
CA ARG A 181 -28.40 -20.11 -35.25
C ARG A 181 -26.97 -20.62 -35.46
N ILE A 182 -26.77 -21.85 -34.98
CA ILE A 182 -26.64 -23.03 -35.87
C ILE A 182 -26.13 -22.67 -37.28
N SER A 183 -24.82 -22.70 -37.50
CA SER A 183 -24.16 -23.08 -38.77
C SER A 183 -22.65 -23.17 -38.58
N ASP A 184 -22.29 -24.09 -37.70
CA ASP A 184 -21.06 -24.87 -37.75
C ASP A 184 -20.98 -25.52 -39.14
N LEU A 185 -20.46 -24.80 -40.15
CA LEU A 185 -19.96 -25.27 -41.47
C LEU A 185 -19.54 -24.12 -42.44
N GLY A 186 -19.76 -22.84 -42.10
CA GLY A 186 -19.51 -21.71 -43.02
C GLY A 186 -18.08 -21.12 -43.02
N LEU A 187 -17.31 -21.29 -41.96
CA LEU A 187 -16.05 -20.55 -41.74
C LEU A 187 -14.84 -21.08 -42.53
N LEU A 188 -14.94 -22.26 -43.15
CA LEU A 188 -13.88 -22.81 -44.03
C LEU A 188 -14.11 -22.49 -45.52
N LEU A 189 -15.30 -22.03 -45.90
CA LEU A 189 -15.61 -21.68 -47.29
C LEU A 189 -15.17 -20.26 -47.66
N ILE A 190 -15.18 -19.33 -46.70
CA ILE A 190 -14.80 -17.92 -46.91
C ILE A 190 -13.34 -17.78 -47.38
N PRO A 191 -12.32 -18.42 -46.76
CA PRO A 191 -10.95 -18.30 -47.26
C PRO A 191 -10.72 -19.00 -48.61
N MET A 192 -11.45 -20.07 -48.91
CA MET A 192 -11.36 -20.79 -50.20
C MET A 192 -12.02 -20.00 -51.36
N LEU A 193 -13.15 -19.32 -51.10
CA LEU A 193 -13.83 -18.47 -52.08
C LEU A 193 -13.03 -17.20 -52.41
N LEU A 194 -12.38 -16.62 -51.41
CA LEU A 194 -11.51 -15.45 -51.57
C LEU A 194 -10.25 -15.79 -52.38
N LEU A 195 -9.65 -16.96 -52.17
CA LEU A 195 -8.52 -17.43 -52.97
C LEU A 195 -8.93 -17.68 -54.44
N GLY A 196 -10.10 -18.30 -54.66
CA GLY A 196 -10.64 -18.56 -56.00
C GLY A 196 -10.93 -17.28 -56.79
N LEU A 197 -11.48 -16.26 -56.13
CA LEU A 197 -11.74 -14.95 -56.74
C LEU A 197 -10.44 -14.19 -57.05
N LEU A 198 -9.42 -14.29 -56.20
CA LEU A 198 -8.10 -13.69 -56.43
C LEU A 198 -7.41 -14.31 -57.65
N VAL A 199 -7.44 -15.64 -57.78
CA VAL A 199 -6.86 -16.35 -58.93
C VAL A 199 -7.60 -16.01 -60.22
N LEU A 200 -8.94 -15.94 -60.18
CA LEU A 200 -9.74 -15.55 -61.34
C LEU A 200 -9.48 -14.10 -61.77
N PHE A 201 -9.31 -13.19 -60.80
CA PHE A 201 -9.02 -11.77 -61.08
C PHE A 201 -7.63 -11.58 -61.71
N VAL A 202 -6.62 -12.33 -61.24
CA VAL A 202 -5.27 -12.32 -61.83
C VAL A 202 -5.27 -12.91 -63.24
N LEU A 203 -6.00 -14.02 -63.47
CA LEU A 203 -6.15 -14.61 -64.81
C LEU A 203 -6.85 -13.66 -65.79
N LEU A 204 -7.93 -13.00 -65.36
CA LEU A 204 -8.65 -12.01 -66.18
C LEU A 204 -7.81 -10.76 -66.46
N PHE A 205 -6.90 -10.39 -65.55
CA PHE A 205 -5.98 -9.27 -65.75
C PHE A 205 -4.85 -9.60 -66.72
N ILE A 206 -4.34 -10.84 -66.70
CA ILE A 206 -3.30 -11.31 -67.63
C ILE A 206 -3.87 -11.52 -69.04
N LEU A 207 -5.10 -12.03 -69.17
CA LEU A 207 -5.77 -12.23 -70.47
C LEU A 207 -6.28 -10.93 -71.12
N ARG A 208 -6.25 -9.80 -70.38
CA ARG A 208 -6.64 -8.47 -70.89
C ARG A 208 -5.46 -7.63 -71.39
N LYS A 209 -4.24 -8.15 -71.38
CA LYS A 209 -3.06 -7.58 -72.04
C LYS A 209 -2.78 -8.31 -73.35
#